data_AF-A0A9E2EWN8-F1
#
_entry.id   AF-A0A9E2EWN8-F1
#
_cell.length_a   1.000
_cell.length_b   1.000
_cell.length_c   1.000
_cell.angle_alpha   90.00
_cell.angle_beta   90.00
_cell.angle_gamma   90.00
#
_symmetry.space_group_name_H-M   'P 1'
#
loop_
_entity.id
_entity.type
_entity.pdbx_description
1 polymer ?
#
loop_
_entity_poly.entity_id
_entity_poly.type
_entity_poly.pdbx_seq_one_letter_code
_entity_poly.pdbx_strand_id
1 'polypeptide(L)' 'MEHFTLARVIHIVAVVLWIGGVSMVTTVIIPAIKKMKSKEDQLKTFEQIEGRFSLQAKITTVLTGLSGFYMLYVLDA' A
#
# COMPACT_ATOMS: atom_id res chain seq x y z
N MET A 1 -26.12 -5.55 7.33
CA MET A 1 -25.81 -4.39 6.46
C MET A 1 -24.71 -3.52 7.06
N GLU A 2 -24.81 -3.07 8.32
CA GLU A 2 -23.77 -2.25 8.98
C GLU A 2 -22.34 -2.82 8.91
N HIS A 3 -22.14 -4.10 9.23
CA HIS A 3 -20.83 -4.75 9.16
C HIS A 3 -20.26 -4.80 7.74
N PHE A 4 -21.13 -4.97 6.74
CA PHE A 4 -20.73 -4.95 5.34
C PHE A 4 -20.35 -3.54 4.87
N THR A 5 -21.11 -2.51 5.29
CA THR A 5 -20.75 -1.11 5.07
C THR A 5 -19.39 -0.78 5.69
N LEU A 6 -19.16 -1.21 6.94
CA LEU A 6 -17.87 -1.04 7.62
C LEU A 6 -16.73 -1.73 6.86
N ALA A 7 -16.93 -2.98 6.45
CA ALA A 7 -15.94 -3.71 5.65
C ALA A 7 -15.61 -2.99 4.35
N ARG A 8 -16.62 -2.43 3.66
CA ARG A 8 -16.43 -1.63 2.44
C ARG A 8 -15.63 -0.36 2.70
N VAL A 9 -15.91 0.37 3.78
CA VAL A 9 -15.15 1.58 4.15
C VAL A 9 -13.68 1.22 4.39
N ILE A 10 -13.42 0.18 5.19
CA ILE A 10 -12.06 -0.33 5.43
C ILE A 10 -11.40 -0.72 4.11
N HIS A 11 -12.11 -1.44 3.24
CA HIS A 11 -11.60 -1.89 1.96
C HIS A 11 -11.18 -0.73 1.07
N ILE A 12 -12.05 0.26 0.87
CA ILE A 12 -11.75 1.41 0.00
C ILE A 12 -10.56 2.20 0.53
N VAL A 13 -10.51 2.48 1.84
CA VAL A 13 -9.37 3.19 2.45
C VAL A 13 -8.07 2.40 2.26
N ALA A 14 -8.11 1.09 2.51
CA ALA A 14 -6.94 0.23 2.35
C ALA A 14 -6.46 0.16 0.89
N VAL A 15 -7.38 0.07 -0.08
CA VAL A 15 -7.08 0.10 -1.52
C VAL A 15 -6.44 1.42 -1.93
N VAL A 16 -6.99 2.55 -1.49
CA VAL A 16 -6.44 3.88 -1.82
C VAL A 16 -5.02 4.02 -1.28
N LEU A 17 -4.77 3.65 -0.03
CA LEU A 17 -3.45 3.71 0.57
C LEU A 17 -2.46 2.73 -0.09
N TRP A 18 -2.92 1.54 -0.44
CA TRP A 18 -2.10 0.52 -1.09
C TRP A 18 -1.70 0.93 -2.50
N ILE A 19 -2.68 1.15 -3.39
CA ILE A 19 -2.44 1.47 -4.79
C ILE A 19 -1.77 2.84 -4.92
N GLY A 20 -2.26 3.85 -4.19
CA GLY A 20 -1.65 5.19 -4.19
C GLY A 20 -0.20 5.16 -3.70
N GLY A 21 0.09 4.39 -2.64
CA GLY A 21 1.45 4.20 -2.15
C GLY A 21 2.37 3.54 -3.18
N VAL A 22 1.91 2.46 -3.83
CA VAL A 22 2.68 1.77 -4.87
C VAL A 22 2.92 2.70 -6.08
N SER A 23 1.92 3.46 -6.51
CA SER A 23 2.07 4.44 -7.58
C SER A 23 3.09 5.51 -7.22
N MET A 24 3.06 6.07 -6.00
CA MET A 24 4.04 7.05 -5.54
C MET A 24 5.46 6.48 -5.55
N VAL A 25 5.65 5.26 -5.01
CA VAL A 25 6.96 4.61 -4.94
C VAL A 25 7.52 4.40 -6.35
N THR A 26 6.71 3.87 -7.25
CA THR A 26 7.17 3.47 -8.60
C THR A 26 7.38 4.65 -9.54
N THR A 27 6.50 5.64 -9.50
CA THR A 27 6.50 6.74 -10.48
C THR A 27 7.27 7.97 -10.02
N VAL A 28 7.44 8.17 -8.71
CA VAL A 28 8.09 9.36 -8.15
C VAL A 28 9.37 8.99 -7.40
N ILE A 29 9.28 8.11 -6.39
CA ILE A 29 10.40 7.86 -5.47
C ILE A 29 11.55 7.14 -6.17
N ILE A 30 11.29 6.00 -6.81
CA ILE A 30 12.34 5.22 -7.48
C ILE A 30 13.04 6.07 -8.57
N PRO A 31 12.33 6.79 -9.46
CA PRO A 31 12.98 7.68 -10.41
C PRO A 31 13.79 8.82 -9.77
N ALA A 32 13.30 9.41 -8.67
CA ALA A 32 14.02 10.46 -7.95
C ALA A 32 15.34 9.94 -7.35
N ILE A 33 15.31 8.77 -6.70
CA ILE A 33 16.50 8.10 -6.16
C ILE A 33 17.48 7.80 -7.28
N LYS A 34 17.03 7.22 -8.40
CA LYS A 34 17.92 6.88 -9.55
C LYS A 34 18.69 8.07 -10.12
N LYS A 35 18.21 9.31 -9.94
CA LYS A 35 18.87 10.55 -10.39
C LYS A 35 19.95 11.06 -9.42
N MET A 36 20.12 10.47 -8.24
CA MET A 36 21.15 10.86 -7.28
C MET A 36 22.56 10.51 -7.80
N LYS A 37 23.56 11.33 -7.43
CA LYS A 37 24.92 11.22 -7.96
C LYS A 37 25.72 10.04 -7.42
N SER A 38 25.56 9.70 -6.13
CA SER A 38 26.27 8.60 -5.48
C SER A 38 25.40 7.35 -5.40
N LYS A 39 25.99 6.18 -5.67
CA LYS A 39 25.34 4.88 -5.47
C LYS A 39 25.05 4.58 -4.00
N GLU A 40 25.91 5.07 -3.11
CA GLU A 40 25.72 4.91 -1.68
C GLU A 40 24.51 5.72 -1.19
N ASP A 41 24.36 6.96 -1.69
CA ASP A 41 23.20 7.81 -1.38
C ASP A 41 21.90 7.21 -1.94
N GLN A 42 21.95 6.60 -3.12
CA GLN A 42 20.81 5.89 -3.70
C GLN A 42 20.32 4.77 -2.78
N LEU A 43 21.23 3.90 -2.35
CA LEU A 43 20.90 2.74 -1.52
C LEU A 43 20.40 3.18 -0.14
N LYS A 44 21.13 4.08 0.53
CA LYS A 44 20.77 4.56 1.86
C LYS A 44 19.40 5.26 1.87
N THR A 45 19.10 6.05 0.85
CA THR A 45 17.79 6.72 0.74
C THR A 45 16.68 5.69 0.47
N PHE A 46 16.93 4.71 -0.39
CA PHE A 46 15.98 3.65 -0.67
C PHE A 46 15.64 2.85 0.59
N GLU A 47 16.63 2.37 1.34
CA GLU A 47 16.42 1.59 2.57
C GLU A 47 15.63 2.37 3.64
N GLN A 48 15.90 3.67 3.79
CA GLN A 48 15.17 4.53 4.74
C GLN A 48 13.70 4.70 4.38
N ILE A 49 13.38 4.74 3.08
CA ILE A 49 12.01 4.88 2.61
C ILE A 49 11.31 3.52 2.63
N GLU A 50 11.98 2.47 2.15
CA GLU A 50 11.49 1.09 2.14
C GLU A 50 11.13 0.65 3.55
N GLY A 51 12.00 0.88 4.54
CA GLY A 51 11.75 0.49 5.93
C GLY A 51 10.43 1.04 6.46
N ARG A 52 10.15 2.33 6.19
CA ARG A 52 8.89 2.99 6.60
C ARG A 52 7.69 2.52 5.78
N PHE A 53 7.87 2.38 4.47
CA PHE A 53 6.78 1.98 3.57
C PHE A 53 6.39 0.52 3.72
N SER A 54 7.32 -0.37 4.09
CA SER A 54 7.08 -1.82 4.15
C SER A 54 5.96 -2.18 5.13
N LEU A 55 5.91 -1.52 6.29
CA LEU A 55 4.88 -1.78 7.29
C LEU A 55 3.52 -1.28 6.81
N GLN A 56 3.47 -0.08 6.23
CA GLN A 56 2.26 0.47 5.62
C GLN A 56 1.73 -0.47 4.54
N ALA A 57 2.58 -0.87 3.58
CA ALA A 57 2.20 -1.74 2.48
C ALA A 57 1.65 -3.09 2.96
N LYS A 58 2.30 -3.72 3.97
CA LYS A 58 1.83 -4.98 4.56
C LYS A 58 0.45 -4.82 5.19
N ILE A 59 0.27 -3.80 6.04
CA ILE A 59 -1.01 -3.57 6.73
C ILE A 59 -2.13 -3.30 5.71
N THR A 60 -1.91 -2.40 4.76
CA THR A 60 -2.94 -2.03 3.77
C THR A 60 -3.28 -3.20 2.84
N THR A 61 -2.30 -4.02 2.48
CA THR A 61 -2.54 -5.23 1.65
C THR A 61 -3.40 -6.25 2.41
N VAL A 62 -3.05 -6.55 3.66
CA VAL A 62 -3.80 -7.49 4.50
C VAL A 62 -5.22 -6.98 4.74
N LEU A 63 -5.39 -5.70 5.09
CA LEU A 63 -6.72 -5.10 5.28
C LEU A 63 -7.55 -5.17 4.00
N THR A 64 -6.97 -4.87 2.84
CA THR A 64 -7.65 -4.98 1.54
C THR A 64 -8.11 -6.42 1.29
N GLY A 65 -7.22 -7.39 1.46
CA GLY A 65 -7.54 -8.81 1.26
C GLY A 65 -8.63 -9.32 2.19
N LEU A 66 -8.50 -9.08 3.50
CA LEU A 66 -9.47 -9.55 4.50
C LEU A 66 -10.85 -8.90 4.32
N SER A 67 -10.90 -7.59 4.10
CA SER A 67 -12.18 -6.89 3.89
C SER A 67 -12.84 -7.29 2.57
N GLY A 68 -12.06 -7.48 1.50
CA GLY A 68 -12.56 -7.96 0.21
C GLY A 68 -13.11 -9.38 0.30
N PHE A 69 -12.34 -10.28 0.93
CA PHE A 69 -12.76 -11.66 1.18
C PHE A 69 -14.05 -11.73 2.00
N TYR A 70 -14.14 -10.96 3.08
CA TYR A 70 -15.36 -10.89 3.90
C TYR A 70 -16.57 -10.42 3.09
N MET A 71 -16.41 -9.40 2.24
CA MET A 71 -17.51 -8.92 1.40
C MET A 71 -17.97 -9.99 0.39
N LEU A 72 -17.06 -10.72 -0.25
CA LEU A 72 -17.41 -11.83 -1.14
C LEU A 72 -18.15 -12.95 -0.38
N TYR A 73 -17.65 -13.32 0.79
CA TYR A 73 -18.30 -14.31 1.65
C TYR A 73 -19.74 -13.91 2.03
N VAL A 74 -19.96 -12.65 2.40
CA VAL A 74 -21.30 -12.13 2.74
C VAL A 74 -22.23 -12.08 1.53
N LEU A 75 -21.68 -11.85 0.34
CA LEU A 75 -22.44 -11.78 -0.91
C LEU A 75 -22.67 -13.14 -1.57
N ASP A 76 -22.06 -14.22 -1.05
CA ASP A 76 -22.05 -15.55 -1.68
C ASP A 76 -21.57 -15.51 -3.15
N ALA A 77 -20.47 -14.76 -3.37
CA ALA A 77 -19.92 -14.41 -4.70
C ALA A 77 -18.51 -14.96 -4.93
#